data_AF-A0A6B2UM67-F1
#
_entry.id   AF-A0A6B2UM67-F1
#
_cell.length_a   1.000
_cell.length_b   1.000
_cell.length_c   1.000
_cell.angle_alpha   90.00
_cell.angle_beta   90.00
_cell.angle_gamma   90.00
#
_symmetry.space_group_name_H-M   'P 1'
#
loop_
_entity.id
_entity.type
_entity.pdbx_description
1 polymer ?
#
loop_
_entity_poly.entity_id
_entity_poly.type
_entity_poly.pdbx_seq_one_letter_code
_entity_poly.pdbx_strand_id
1 'polypeptide(L)'
;TGPWARQTLAAITAREPAPGDRDLGLAHFGALAFAAAVGAGLPATTELTAHDGALALPGIGTLRVADTRPVRVAAAHTEGAIRLTPRGERRVTVFTRPGHSAWSADADWLPPHALPPLVPGARPVPLDDTGPYRAAPGVRHHSLSDPVTLDDASRKPWYESWTGTAPLLALGGPHRLAEATKLLHSLVPLRTPTSRAGDPAGGSCSATRKDAFGVVLASAPPSPVAFAALLVHELGHAKLSALGELTHLHEAGPAAVYFAPWRPDPRPFDGLLQGVYSHLALAHWWQAYALGGPEGPEREHAWAEHARCHEMVAAALPPLVGSEALTPEGRAFADGMVAVHIELSRTAPPPGHLARARAYVDTKRAAWRRERDRGPGHTFGRTTGKDVREGT
;
A
#
# COMPACT_ATOMS: atom_id res chain seq x y z
N THR A 1 5.62 7.07 9.40
CA THR A 1 5.46 8.38 10.10
C THR A 1 4.24 9.15 9.64
N GLY A 2 3.85 9.19 8.36
CA GLY A 2 2.69 9.99 7.92
C GLY A 2 1.34 9.68 8.60
N PRO A 3 0.94 8.40 8.80
CA PRO A 3 -0.30 8.09 9.54
C PRO A 3 -0.27 8.60 10.98
N TRP A 4 0.87 8.49 11.66
CA TRP A 4 1.09 9.08 12.99
C TRP A 4 0.91 10.59 12.98
N ALA A 5 1.53 11.29 12.04
CA ALA A 5 1.47 12.76 11.98
C ALA A 5 0.02 13.23 11.77
N ARG A 6 -0.73 12.57 10.89
CA ARG A 6 -2.15 12.83 10.66
C ARG A 6 -2.99 12.58 11.91
N GLN A 7 -2.81 11.42 12.57
CA GLN A 7 -3.55 11.07 13.79
C GLN A 7 -3.23 12.04 14.93
N THR A 8 -1.96 12.38 15.12
CA THR A 8 -1.49 13.30 16.15
C THR A 8 -2.03 14.71 15.92
N LEU A 9 -1.99 15.21 14.68
CA LEU A 9 -2.57 16.51 14.34
C LEU A 9 -4.08 16.53 14.58
N ALA A 10 -4.80 15.48 14.18
CA ALA A 10 -6.23 15.35 14.46
C ALA A 10 -6.51 15.36 15.97
N ALA A 11 -5.73 14.62 16.76
CA ALA A 11 -5.87 14.59 18.22
C ALA A 11 -5.58 15.96 18.85
N ILE A 12 -4.53 16.66 18.43
CA ILE A 12 -4.16 17.98 18.97
C ILE A 12 -5.23 19.03 18.65
N THR A 13 -5.77 19.00 17.44
CA THR A 13 -6.76 20.00 16.96
C THR A 13 -8.21 19.67 17.35
N ALA A 14 -8.50 18.43 17.78
CA ALA A 14 -9.84 18.03 18.18
C ALA A 14 -10.33 18.85 19.38
N ARG A 15 -11.61 19.26 19.37
CA ARG A 15 -12.26 19.88 20.53
C ARG A 15 -12.34 18.93 21.71
N GLU A 16 -12.63 17.66 21.44
CA GLU A 16 -12.69 16.56 22.41
C GLU A 16 -11.92 15.36 21.85
N PRO A 17 -10.60 15.27 22.09
CA PRO A 17 -9.81 14.10 21.69
C PRO A 17 -10.17 12.88 22.54
N ALA A 18 -9.96 11.67 22.00
CA ALA A 18 -9.98 10.49 22.85
C ALA A 18 -8.88 10.61 23.94
N PRO A 19 -9.14 10.15 25.18
CA PRO A 19 -8.15 10.23 26.25
C PRO A 19 -6.83 9.55 25.86
N GLY A 20 -5.71 10.25 26.04
CA GLY A 20 -4.36 9.72 25.81
C GLY A 20 -3.84 9.80 24.36
N ASP A 21 -4.69 10.03 23.35
CA ASP A 21 -4.25 10.09 21.94
C ASP A 21 -3.24 11.20 21.67
N ARG A 22 -3.42 12.36 22.32
CA ARG A 22 -2.47 13.49 22.23
C ARG A 22 -1.11 13.11 22.82
N ASP A 23 -1.11 12.52 24.01
CA ASP A 23 0.12 12.18 24.73
C ASP A 23 0.90 11.08 24.00
N LEU A 24 0.22 10.06 23.49
CA LEU A 24 0.81 9.00 22.66
C LEU A 24 1.42 9.55 21.37
N GLY A 25 0.72 10.46 20.70
CA GLY A 25 1.20 11.13 19.50
C GLY A 25 2.47 11.96 19.77
N LEU A 26 2.46 12.77 20.83
CA LEU A 26 3.60 13.61 21.21
C LEU A 26 4.78 12.79 21.73
N ALA A 27 4.55 11.69 22.46
CA ALA A 27 5.62 10.79 22.90
C ALA A 27 6.40 10.19 21.72
N HIS A 28 5.70 9.83 20.64
CA HIS A 28 6.35 9.32 19.42
C HIS A 28 7.16 10.41 18.68
N PHE A 29 6.79 11.69 18.80
CA PHE A 29 7.60 12.80 18.28
C PHE A 29 9.01 12.78 18.88
N GLY A 30 9.11 12.58 20.20
CA GLY A 30 10.40 12.49 20.90
C GLY A 30 11.25 11.33 20.39
N ALA A 31 10.66 10.16 20.18
CA ALA A 31 11.35 9.00 19.61
C ALA A 31 11.82 9.25 18.17
N LEU A 32 11.00 9.93 17.36
CA LEU A 32 11.37 10.32 16.00
C LEU A 32 12.52 11.34 15.98
N ALA A 33 12.47 12.36 16.83
CA ALA A 33 13.53 13.36 16.95
C ALA A 33 14.85 12.74 17.41
N PHE A 34 14.79 11.84 18.39
CA PHE A 34 15.96 11.08 18.84
C PHE A 34 16.53 10.20 17.71
N ALA A 35 15.68 9.48 16.99
CA ALA A 35 16.11 8.66 15.86
C ALA A 35 16.75 9.49 14.73
N ALA A 36 16.22 10.69 14.46
CA ALA A 36 16.82 11.63 13.50
C ALA A 36 18.22 12.12 13.96
N ALA A 37 18.39 12.42 15.25
CA ALA A 37 19.70 12.80 15.79
C ALA A 37 20.73 11.66 15.69
N VAL A 38 20.30 10.42 15.99
CA VAL A 38 21.13 9.22 15.78
C VAL A 38 21.51 9.06 14.31
N GLY A 39 20.54 9.16 13.40
CA GLY A 39 20.78 9.06 11.95
C GLY A 39 21.74 10.14 11.42
N ALA A 40 21.74 11.32 12.03
CA ALA A 40 22.67 12.40 11.73
C ALA A 40 24.04 12.26 12.43
N GLY A 41 24.25 11.23 13.26
CA GLY A 41 25.49 11.04 14.02
C GLY A 41 25.70 12.05 15.15
N LEU A 42 24.64 12.75 15.57
CA LEU A 42 24.73 13.79 16.59
C LEU A 42 24.68 13.19 18.00
N PRO A 43 25.51 13.68 18.95
CA PRO A 43 25.32 13.39 20.35
C PRO A 43 23.95 13.90 20.82
N ALA A 44 23.18 13.05 21.48
CA ALA A 44 21.84 13.40 21.94
C ALA A 44 21.51 12.72 23.26
N THR A 45 20.83 13.43 24.15
CA THR A 45 20.26 12.88 25.38
C THR A 45 18.82 13.34 25.51
N THR A 46 17.93 12.44 25.90
CA THR A 46 16.51 12.75 26.12
C THR A 46 15.86 11.71 27.02
N GLU A 47 14.70 12.05 27.57
CA GLU A 47 13.79 11.09 28.20
C GLU A 47 12.69 10.72 27.19
N LEU A 48 12.51 9.42 26.93
CA LEU A 48 11.47 8.86 26.07
C LEU A 48 10.46 8.09 26.93
N THR A 49 9.34 7.70 26.33
CA THR A 49 8.32 6.90 27.02
C THR A 49 8.01 5.65 26.18
N ALA A 50 8.22 4.48 26.77
CA ALA A 50 7.74 3.21 26.25
C ALA A 50 6.25 3.07 26.57
N HIS A 51 5.46 2.61 25.61
CA HIS A 51 4.03 2.37 25.74
C HIS A 51 3.73 0.93 25.34
N ASP A 52 2.76 0.29 26.02
CA ASP A 52 2.32 -1.07 25.72
C ASP A 52 3.49 -2.08 25.64
N GLY A 53 4.46 -1.94 26.55
CA GLY A 53 5.64 -2.81 26.64
C GLY A 53 6.71 -2.55 25.57
N ALA A 54 6.65 -1.43 24.83
CA ALA A 54 7.62 -1.14 23.78
C ALA A 54 7.97 0.34 23.61
N LEU A 55 9.23 0.61 23.27
CA LEU A 55 9.70 1.90 22.74
C LEU A 55 10.27 1.68 21.33
N ALA A 56 9.48 2.04 20.32
CA ALA A 56 9.92 2.01 18.94
C ALA A 56 10.73 3.26 18.59
N LEU A 57 11.96 3.08 18.10
CA LEU A 57 12.80 4.12 17.51
C LEU A 57 12.72 3.99 15.98
N PRO A 58 12.00 4.89 15.28
CA PRO A 58 11.75 4.74 13.84
C PRO A 58 13.02 4.51 13.02
N GLY A 59 13.06 3.42 12.24
CA GLY A 59 14.19 3.05 11.39
C GLY A 59 15.42 2.49 12.12
N ILE A 60 15.41 2.46 13.47
CA ILE A 60 16.54 1.99 14.29
C ILE A 60 16.23 0.66 14.94
N GLY A 61 15.02 0.44 15.44
CA GLY A 61 14.62 -0.79 16.12
C GLY A 61 13.68 -0.51 17.30
N THR A 62 13.36 -1.55 18.07
CA THR A 62 12.39 -1.46 19.15
C THR A 62 12.95 -2.04 20.44
N LEU A 63 12.88 -1.27 21.52
CA LEU A 63 13.17 -1.75 22.88
C LEU A 63 11.89 -2.35 23.48
N ARG A 64 11.97 -3.60 23.96
CA ARG A 64 10.93 -4.22 24.77
C ARG A 64 11.13 -3.87 26.24
N VAL A 65 10.02 -3.67 26.93
CA VAL A 65 9.94 -3.33 28.36
C VAL A 65 8.91 -4.25 28.99
N ALA A 66 9.14 -4.70 30.22
CA ALA A 66 8.28 -5.71 30.84
C ALA A 66 6.90 -5.16 31.25
N ASP A 67 6.82 -3.88 31.62
CA ASP A 67 5.57 -3.22 32.02
C ASP A 67 4.78 -2.73 30.79
N THR A 68 3.47 -2.98 30.80
CA THR A 68 2.55 -2.49 29.76
C THR A 68 2.10 -1.05 29.99
N ARG A 69 2.26 -0.53 31.21
CA ARG A 69 2.03 0.89 31.52
C ARG A 69 3.14 1.77 30.94
N PRO A 70 2.92 3.09 30.79
CA PRO A 70 3.96 3.99 30.30
C PRO A 70 5.23 3.96 31.18
N VAL A 71 6.38 3.60 30.59
CA VAL A 71 7.68 3.54 31.28
C VAL A 71 8.61 4.61 30.72
N ARG A 72 9.19 5.43 31.60
CA ARG A 72 10.22 6.40 31.22
C ARG A 72 11.53 5.70 30.90
N VAL A 73 12.15 6.08 29.78
CA VAL A 73 13.40 5.51 29.28
C VAL A 73 14.38 6.66 29.06
N ALA A 74 15.47 6.69 29.83
CA ALA A 74 16.57 7.61 29.55
C ALA A 74 17.33 7.10 28.32
N ALA A 75 17.40 7.94 27.28
CA ALA A 75 18.05 7.62 26.01
C ALA A 75 19.25 8.55 25.78
N ALA A 76 20.39 7.97 25.44
CA ALA A 76 21.60 8.71 25.10
C ALA A 76 22.27 8.11 23.87
N HIS A 77 22.65 8.93 22.90
CA HIS A 77 23.46 8.55 21.76
C HIS A 77 24.80 9.27 21.83
N THR A 78 25.90 8.53 21.94
CA THR A 78 27.27 9.07 21.83
C THR A 78 28.17 8.01 21.21
N GLU A 79 29.20 8.43 20.47
CA GLU A 79 30.24 7.51 19.98
C GLU A 79 29.69 6.31 19.18
N GLY A 80 28.60 6.50 18.44
CA GLY A 80 27.95 5.44 17.66
C GLY A 80 27.18 4.42 18.48
N ALA A 81 26.96 4.64 19.78
CA ALA A 81 26.17 3.77 20.64
C ALA A 81 24.95 4.51 21.22
N ILE A 82 23.80 3.86 21.17
CA ILE A 82 22.58 4.25 21.87
C ILE A 82 22.54 3.47 23.18
N ARG A 83 22.38 4.17 24.30
CA ARG A 83 22.16 3.59 25.63
C ARG A 83 20.74 3.93 26.06
N LEU A 84 19.92 2.89 26.25
CA LEU A 84 18.54 2.99 26.69
C LEU A 84 18.43 2.42 28.10
N THR A 85 17.96 3.21 29.06
CA THR A 85 17.82 2.79 30.46
C THR A 85 16.36 2.98 30.90
N PRO A 86 15.51 1.93 30.83
CA PRO A 86 14.16 1.99 31.38
C PRO A 86 14.22 2.12 32.91
N ARG A 87 13.28 2.88 33.49
CA ARG A 87 13.24 3.09 34.94
C ARG A 87 12.99 1.78 35.68
N GLY A 88 13.96 1.36 36.50
CA GLY A 88 13.86 0.14 37.30
C GLY A 88 14.29 -1.13 36.57
N GLU A 89 14.76 -1.02 35.33
CA GLU A 89 15.23 -2.15 34.53
C GLU A 89 16.71 -1.99 34.12
N ARG A 90 17.25 -3.05 33.50
CA ARG A 90 18.63 -3.10 33.03
C ARG A 90 18.83 -2.18 31.82
N ARG A 91 19.98 -1.51 31.77
CA ARG A 91 20.38 -0.74 30.57
C ARG A 91 20.60 -1.68 29.38
N VAL A 92 20.05 -1.29 28.24
CA VAL A 92 20.28 -1.89 26.93
C VAL A 92 21.23 -1.00 26.13
N THR A 93 22.25 -1.63 25.51
CA THR A 93 23.19 -0.91 24.65
C THR A 93 23.04 -1.38 23.21
N VAL A 94 22.77 -0.43 22.32
CA VAL A 94 22.58 -0.66 20.89
C VAL A 94 23.70 0.05 20.13
N PHE A 95 24.38 -0.66 19.26
CA PHE A 95 25.41 -0.10 18.41
C PHE A 95 24.82 0.33 17.08
N THR A 96 25.29 1.45 16.58
CA THR A 96 24.87 2.04 15.31
C THR A 96 26.12 2.30 14.48
N ARG A 97 25.99 2.12 13.17
CA ARG A 97 27.02 2.51 12.22
C ARG A 97 26.35 3.18 11.04
N PRO A 98 26.85 4.33 10.55
CA PRO A 98 26.31 4.97 9.36
C PRO A 98 26.18 3.96 8.21
N GLY A 99 25.01 3.92 7.57
CA GLY A 99 24.69 3.01 6.47
C GLY A 99 24.45 1.54 6.85
N HIS A 100 24.44 1.19 8.14
CA HIS A 100 24.18 -0.18 8.62
C HIS A 100 23.00 -0.20 9.60
N SER A 101 22.31 -1.34 9.67
CA SER A 101 21.27 -1.58 10.68
C SER A 101 21.87 -1.56 12.08
N ALA A 102 21.11 -1.07 13.06
CA ALA A 102 21.53 -1.09 14.46
C ALA A 102 21.46 -2.51 15.04
N TRP A 103 22.36 -2.84 15.97
CA TRP A 103 22.44 -4.17 16.58
C TRP A 103 22.72 -4.11 18.09
N SER A 104 22.30 -5.15 18.81
CA SER A 104 22.56 -5.33 20.24
C SER A 104 22.63 -6.81 20.57
N ALA A 105 23.35 -7.16 21.63
CA ALA A 105 23.35 -8.50 22.22
C ALA A 105 22.24 -8.67 23.27
N ASP A 106 21.56 -7.58 23.66
CA ASP A 106 20.49 -7.62 24.65
C ASP A 106 19.21 -8.20 24.04
N ALA A 107 18.64 -9.21 24.68
CA ALA A 107 17.42 -9.87 24.23
C ALA A 107 16.20 -8.94 24.19
N ASP A 108 16.21 -7.88 24.98
CA ASP A 108 15.13 -6.88 25.03
C ASP A 108 15.16 -5.93 23.81
N TRP A 109 16.21 -5.98 22.98
CA TRP A 109 16.28 -5.23 21.74
C TRP A 109 15.79 -6.05 20.55
N LEU A 110 14.82 -5.50 19.82
CA LEU A 110 14.38 -6.02 18.53
C LEU A 110 15.04 -5.20 17.41
N PRO A 111 15.97 -5.79 16.64
CA PRO A 111 16.61 -5.10 15.53
C PRO A 111 15.62 -4.83 14.40
N PRO A 112 15.86 -3.81 13.55
CA PRO A 112 15.05 -3.57 12.38
C PRO A 112 15.40 -4.61 11.31
N HIS A 113 14.39 -5.16 10.66
CA HIS A 113 14.57 -6.08 9.55
C HIS A 113 14.41 -5.34 8.23
N ALA A 114 15.17 -5.76 7.23
CA ALA A 114 15.10 -5.20 5.89
C ALA A 114 15.40 -6.26 4.84
N LEU A 115 14.73 -6.14 3.70
CA LEU A 115 15.08 -6.85 2.48
C LEU A 115 16.33 -6.20 1.86
N PRO A 116 17.21 -7.00 1.21
CA PRO A 116 18.39 -6.46 0.54
C PRO A 116 18.02 -5.38 -0.50
N PRO A 117 18.92 -4.45 -0.83
CA PRO A 117 18.68 -3.49 -1.90
C PRO A 117 18.28 -4.17 -3.22
N LEU A 118 17.33 -3.57 -3.96
CA LEU A 118 16.93 -4.07 -5.29
C LEU A 118 18.08 -4.03 -6.30
N VAL A 119 18.95 -3.03 -6.18
CA VAL A 119 20.13 -2.83 -7.03
C VAL A 119 21.35 -2.50 -6.18
N PRO A 120 22.57 -2.81 -6.64
CA PRO A 120 23.79 -2.40 -5.96
C PRO A 120 23.82 -0.89 -5.69
N GLY A 121 24.20 -0.50 -4.48
CA GLY A 121 24.27 0.91 -4.06
C GLY A 121 22.93 1.56 -3.67
N ALA A 122 21.79 0.88 -3.85
CA ALA A 122 20.52 1.33 -3.29
C ALA A 122 20.41 1.02 -1.78
N ARG A 123 19.43 1.65 -1.13
CA ARG A 123 19.11 1.35 0.27
C ARG A 123 18.39 -0.01 0.41
N PRO A 124 18.61 -0.75 1.51
CA PRO A 124 17.74 -1.85 1.89
C PRO A 124 16.30 -1.38 2.06
N VAL A 125 15.34 -2.29 1.92
CA VAL A 125 13.91 -1.99 2.09
C VAL A 125 13.45 -2.50 3.46
N PRO A 126 13.19 -1.62 4.44
CA PRO A 126 12.73 -2.02 5.77
C PRO A 126 11.42 -2.82 5.72
N LEU A 127 11.34 -3.84 6.57
CA LEU A 127 10.12 -4.54 6.96
C LEU A 127 9.66 -3.93 8.29
N ASP A 128 8.70 -3.00 8.24
CA ASP A 128 8.15 -2.30 9.41
C ASP A 128 7.06 -3.17 10.07
N ASP A 129 7.49 -4.10 10.92
CA ASP A 129 6.67 -5.09 11.61
C ASP A 129 6.44 -4.77 13.10
N THR A 130 7.14 -3.76 13.62
CA THR A 130 7.11 -3.34 15.03
C THR A 130 6.63 -1.90 15.25
N GLY A 131 6.54 -1.07 14.20
CA GLY A 131 6.11 0.33 14.33
C GLY A 131 4.69 0.47 14.89
N PRO A 132 4.45 1.31 15.91
CA PRO A 132 3.11 1.45 16.54
C PRO A 132 2.07 2.05 15.59
N TYR A 133 2.51 2.78 14.56
CA TYR A 133 1.65 3.44 13.57
C TYR A 133 1.70 2.78 12.19
N ARG A 134 2.21 1.53 12.10
CA ARG A 134 2.43 0.81 10.83
C ARG A 134 1.16 0.53 10.03
N ALA A 135 0.00 0.44 10.70
CA ALA A 135 -1.30 0.46 10.04
C ALA A 135 -2.35 1.20 10.87
N ALA A 136 -2.16 2.51 11.06
CA ALA A 136 -3.06 3.34 11.85
C ALA A 136 -4.55 3.10 11.51
N PRO A 137 -5.45 3.01 12.51
CA PRO A 137 -6.88 2.88 12.29
C PRO A 137 -7.41 4.08 11.50
N GLY A 138 -8.34 3.88 10.56
CA GLY A 138 -9.03 5.03 9.96
C GLY A 138 -9.66 4.84 8.59
N VAL A 139 -9.27 3.82 7.83
CA VAL A 139 -10.07 3.35 6.68
C VAL A 139 -9.97 1.85 6.71
N ARG A 140 -11.00 1.17 7.20
CA ARG A 140 -11.12 -0.27 6.96
C ARG A 140 -11.30 -0.40 5.45
N HIS A 141 -10.22 -0.55 4.70
CA HIS A 141 -10.31 -1.35 3.49
C HIS A 141 -10.83 -2.69 3.99
N HIS A 142 -12.10 -3.01 3.75
CA HIS A 142 -12.77 -4.21 4.25
C HIS A 142 -12.11 -5.53 3.76
N SER A 143 -10.95 -5.42 3.13
CA SER A 143 -10.14 -6.45 2.50
C SER A 143 -8.67 -6.47 2.97
N LEU A 144 -8.23 -5.57 3.87
CA LEU A 144 -6.86 -5.62 4.42
C LEU A 144 -6.83 -6.43 5.71
N SER A 145 -5.93 -7.39 5.75
CA SER A 145 -5.62 -8.16 6.96
C SER A 145 -4.86 -7.31 7.97
N ASP A 146 -4.82 -7.75 9.23
CA ASP A 146 -4.10 -6.99 10.25
C ASP A 146 -2.58 -7.09 10.06
N PRO A 147 -1.82 -6.07 10.49
CA PRO A 147 -0.37 -6.14 10.54
C PRO A 147 0.12 -7.27 11.44
N VAL A 148 1.28 -7.82 11.11
CA VAL A 148 1.93 -8.86 11.90
C VAL A 148 3.35 -8.44 12.26
N THR A 149 3.79 -8.85 13.45
CA THR A 149 5.21 -8.86 13.80
C THR A 149 5.78 -10.19 13.33
N LEU A 150 6.88 -10.15 12.57
CA LEU A 150 7.42 -11.36 11.96
C LEU A 150 8.41 -12.01 12.91
N ASP A 151 8.34 -13.33 13.06
CA ASP A 151 9.44 -14.13 13.58
C ASP A 151 10.39 -14.58 12.45
N ASP A 152 11.47 -15.27 12.78
CA ASP A 152 12.45 -15.72 11.78
C ASP A 152 11.83 -16.62 10.70
N ALA A 153 10.91 -17.51 11.10
CA ALA A 153 10.21 -18.39 10.17
C ALA A 153 9.32 -17.61 9.19
N SER A 154 8.60 -16.59 9.67
CA SER A 154 7.70 -15.76 8.87
C SER A 154 8.44 -14.73 8.01
N ARG A 155 9.70 -14.43 8.31
CA ARG A 155 10.58 -13.59 7.47
C ARG A 155 11.07 -14.32 6.23
N LYS A 156 11.36 -15.62 6.34
CA LYS A 156 11.94 -16.41 5.24
C LYS A 156 11.17 -16.26 3.90
N PRO A 157 9.82 -16.38 3.84
CA PRO A 157 9.09 -16.20 2.59
C PRO A 157 9.25 -14.81 1.94
N TRP A 158 9.46 -13.75 2.74
CA TRP A 158 9.73 -12.42 2.21
C TRP A 158 11.09 -12.36 1.51
N TYR A 159 12.14 -12.95 2.09
CA TYR A 159 13.46 -13.00 1.46
C TYR A 159 13.47 -13.87 0.21
N GLU A 160 12.79 -15.01 0.24
CA GLU A 160 12.69 -15.94 -0.90
C GLU A 160 11.95 -15.30 -2.08
N SER A 161 10.81 -14.67 -1.84
CA SER A 161 10.06 -13.97 -2.88
C SER A 161 10.72 -12.67 -3.33
N TRP A 162 11.43 -11.96 -2.45
CA TRP A 162 12.19 -10.77 -2.84
C TRP A 162 13.34 -11.10 -3.78
N THR A 163 14.01 -12.23 -3.55
CA THR A 163 15.14 -12.69 -4.35
C THR A 163 14.71 -12.92 -5.79
N GLY A 164 15.28 -12.16 -6.73
CA GLY A 164 14.89 -12.24 -8.15
C GLY A 164 13.82 -11.23 -8.58
N THR A 165 13.29 -10.40 -7.67
CA THR A 165 12.30 -9.37 -8.03
C THR A 165 12.87 -8.31 -8.97
N ALA A 166 14.12 -7.86 -8.75
CA ALA A 166 14.76 -6.81 -9.53
C ALA A 166 14.87 -7.10 -11.05
N PRO A 167 15.41 -8.26 -11.51
CA PRO A 167 15.43 -8.56 -12.94
C PRO A 167 14.02 -8.70 -13.54
N LEU A 168 13.04 -9.18 -12.77
CA LEU A 168 11.66 -9.28 -13.22
C LEU A 168 10.99 -7.91 -13.40
N LEU A 169 11.26 -6.95 -12.50
CA LEU A 169 10.84 -5.55 -12.71
C LEU A 169 11.47 -4.97 -13.97
N ALA A 170 12.75 -5.27 -14.23
CA ALA A 170 13.48 -4.75 -15.38
C ALA A 170 12.91 -5.23 -16.74
N LEU A 171 12.19 -6.36 -16.79
CA LEU A 171 11.47 -6.80 -18.00
C LEU A 171 10.47 -5.74 -18.47
N GLY A 172 9.81 -5.03 -17.54
CA GLY A 172 8.90 -3.93 -17.85
C GLY A 172 9.60 -2.62 -18.27
N GLY A 173 10.92 -2.63 -18.44
CA GLY A 173 11.75 -1.49 -18.79
C GLY A 173 12.52 -0.91 -17.60
N PRO A 174 13.63 -0.18 -17.85
CA PRO A 174 14.52 0.35 -16.81
C PRO A 174 13.81 1.31 -15.84
N HIS A 175 12.75 1.98 -16.31
CA HIS A 175 11.93 2.86 -15.48
C HIS A 175 11.26 2.14 -14.32
N ARG A 176 10.86 0.86 -14.46
CA ARG A 176 10.20 0.10 -13.37
C ARG A 176 11.12 -0.17 -12.20
N LEU A 177 12.36 -0.55 -12.50
CA LEU A 177 13.37 -0.77 -11.47
C LEU A 177 13.77 0.55 -10.80
N ALA A 178 13.89 1.63 -11.59
CA ALA A 178 14.16 2.97 -11.07
C ALA A 178 13.01 3.49 -10.18
N GLU A 179 11.76 3.27 -10.58
CA GLU A 179 10.55 3.56 -9.79
C GLU A 179 10.59 2.81 -8.46
N ALA A 180 10.76 1.48 -8.48
CA ALA A 180 10.82 0.68 -7.26
C ALA A 180 11.94 1.12 -6.32
N THR A 181 13.14 1.39 -6.87
CA THR A 181 14.30 1.84 -6.08
C THR A 181 14.06 3.20 -5.42
N LYS A 182 13.40 4.13 -6.11
CA LYS A 182 13.18 5.50 -5.60
C LYS A 182 11.97 5.58 -4.67
N LEU A 183 10.86 4.97 -5.09
CA LEU A 183 9.55 5.15 -4.47
C LEU A 183 9.30 4.18 -3.32
N LEU A 184 9.88 2.99 -3.32
CA LEU A 184 9.70 2.05 -2.20
C LEU A 184 10.56 2.48 -1.01
N HIS A 185 9.89 2.86 0.06
CA HIS A 185 10.49 3.33 1.30
C HIS A 185 10.48 2.25 2.38
N SER A 186 9.40 1.48 2.48
CA SER A 186 9.29 0.33 3.38
C SER A 186 8.13 -0.59 3.00
N LEU A 187 8.11 -1.77 3.59
CA LEU A 187 7.03 -2.74 3.54
C LEU A 187 6.46 -2.94 4.94
N VAL A 188 5.14 -2.96 5.07
CA VAL A 188 4.45 -3.33 6.32
C VAL A 188 3.86 -4.73 6.15
N PRO A 189 4.37 -5.73 6.88
CA PRO A 189 3.85 -7.09 6.77
C PRO A 189 2.42 -7.19 7.30
N LEU A 190 1.54 -7.76 6.48
CA LEU A 190 0.17 -8.11 6.83
C LEU A 190 0.04 -9.62 6.97
N ARG A 191 -0.93 -10.06 7.76
CA ARG A 191 -1.31 -11.46 7.82
C ARG A 191 -1.82 -11.92 6.45
N THR A 192 -1.39 -13.10 6.01
CA THR A 192 -1.96 -13.74 4.82
C THR A 192 -3.43 -14.09 5.08
N PRO A 193 -4.38 -13.57 4.27
CA PRO A 193 -5.78 -13.98 4.37
C PRO A 193 -5.93 -15.51 4.24
N THR A 194 -6.72 -16.11 5.11
CA THR A 194 -7.21 -17.47 4.86
C THR A 194 -8.16 -17.43 3.66
N SER A 195 -8.01 -18.34 2.69
CA SER A 195 -8.91 -18.36 1.55
C SER A 195 -10.36 -18.51 2.05
N ARG A 196 -11.27 -17.70 1.53
CA ARG A 196 -12.71 -18.03 1.65
C ARG A 196 -12.91 -19.34 0.90
N ALA A 197 -13.72 -20.24 1.45
CA ALA A 197 -14.05 -21.52 0.82
C ALA A 197 -14.40 -21.31 -0.66
N GLY A 198 -13.57 -21.85 -1.57
CA GLY A 198 -13.74 -21.75 -3.03
C GLY A 198 -12.69 -20.92 -3.79
N ASP A 199 -11.74 -20.26 -3.14
CA ASP A 199 -10.60 -19.60 -3.83
C ASP A 199 -9.33 -20.48 -3.77
N PRO A 200 -8.87 -21.05 -4.91
CA PRO A 200 -7.70 -21.92 -4.95
C PRO A 200 -6.37 -21.16 -4.75
N ALA A 201 -6.37 -19.83 -4.86
CA ALA A 201 -5.26 -19.02 -4.41
C ALA A 201 -5.47 -18.68 -2.94
N GLY A 202 -4.58 -19.15 -2.05
CA GLY A 202 -4.48 -18.58 -0.70
C GLY A 202 -4.49 -17.05 -0.83
N GLY A 203 -5.34 -16.36 -0.06
CA GLY A 203 -5.61 -14.96 -0.32
C GLY A 203 -4.32 -14.14 -0.20
N SER A 204 -4.09 -13.23 -1.15
CA SER A 204 -3.09 -12.17 -1.01
C SER A 204 -3.81 -10.85 -0.71
N CYS A 205 -3.18 -9.99 0.09
CA CYS A 205 -3.67 -8.63 0.28
C CYS A 205 -2.52 -7.66 0.21
N SER A 206 -2.72 -6.56 -0.52
CA SER A 206 -1.80 -5.45 -0.58
C SER A 206 -2.56 -4.13 -0.63
N ALA A 207 -1.90 -3.07 -0.17
CA ALA A 207 -2.38 -1.70 -0.35
C ALA A 207 -1.26 -0.68 -0.17
N THR A 208 -1.54 0.50 -0.71
CA THR A 208 -0.79 1.73 -0.48
C THR A 208 -1.73 2.76 0.13
N ARG A 209 -1.18 3.68 0.95
CA ARG A 209 -1.94 4.79 1.52
C ARG A 209 -1.38 6.13 1.06
N LYS A 210 -2.26 7.08 0.75
CA LYS A 210 -1.87 8.46 0.39
C LYS A 210 -1.08 9.13 1.53
N ASP A 211 -1.46 8.87 2.79
CA ASP A 211 -0.80 9.41 3.99
C ASP A 211 0.49 8.67 4.36
N ALA A 212 0.92 7.67 3.60
CA ALA A 212 2.16 6.91 3.82
C ALA A 212 2.88 6.66 2.49
N PHE A 213 3.24 7.73 1.78
CA PHE A 213 3.89 7.64 0.48
C PHE A 213 5.16 6.76 0.53
N GLY A 214 5.25 5.83 -0.41
CA GLY A 214 6.34 4.87 -0.53
C GLY A 214 6.26 3.67 0.42
N VAL A 215 5.21 3.58 1.26
CA VAL A 215 4.96 2.43 2.12
C VAL A 215 3.97 1.50 1.43
N VAL A 216 4.35 0.24 1.30
CA VAL A 216 3.47 -0.82 0.77
C VAL A 216 3.11 -1.77 1.91
N LEU A 217 1.82 -1.94 2.17
CA LEU A 217 1.32 -2.93 3.11
C LEU A 217 1.01 -4.19 2.32
N ALA A 218 1.53 -5.35 2.73
CA ALA A 218 1.27 -6.59 2.01
C ALA A 218 1.41 -7.84 2.86
N SER A 219 0.65 -8.89 2.56
CA SER A 219 1.02 -10.26 2.91
C SER A 219 2.20 -10.72 2.06
N ALA A 220 3.01 -11.65 2.57
CA ALA A 220 4.18 -12.16 1.84
C ALA A 220 3.78 -12.71 0.45
N PRO A 221 4.35 -12.18 -0.65
CA PRO A 221 4.10 -12.73 -1.99
C PRO A 221 4.63 -14.17 -2.10
N PRO A 222 3.93 -15.07 -2.82
CA PRO A 222 4.33 -16.47 -2.92
C PRO A 222 5.54 -16.72 -3.84
N SER A 223 5.92 -15.74 -4.67
CA SER A 223 7.03 -15.87 -5.62
C SER A 223 7.62 -14.51 -6.01
N PRO A 224 8.81 -14.46 -6.63
CA PRO A 224 9.39 -13.22 -7.16
C PRO A 224 8.55 -12.57 -8.26
N VAL A 225 7.87 -13.37 -9.08
CA VAL A 225 6.93 -12.88 -10.10
C VAL A 225 5.75 -12.17 -9.43
N ALA A 226 5.17 -12.79 -8.39
CA ALA A 226 4.07 -12.17 -7.64
C ALA A 226 4.52 -10.90 -6.90
N PHE A 227 5.76 -10.88 -6.39
CA PHE A 227 6.33 -9.69 -5.75
C PHE A 227 6.49 -8.55 -6.75
N ALA A 228 7.09 -8.81 -7.92
CA ALA A 228 7.25 -7.81 -8.97
C ALA A 228 5.90 -7.24 -9.42
N ALA A 229 4.89 -8.09 -9.66
CA ALA A 229 3.54 -7.66 -9.99
C ALA A 229 2.93 -6.79 -8.88
N LEU A 230 3.08 -7.18 -7.61
CA LEU A 230 2.62 -6.40 -6.46
C LEU A 230 3.25 -5.01 -6.44
N LEU A 231 4.58 -4.91 -6.62
CA LEU A 231 5.25 -3.61 -6.64
C LEU A 231 4.81 -2.75 -7.83
N VAL A 232 4.63 -3.32 -9.02
CA VAL A 232 4.10 -2.58 -10.18
C VAL A 232 2.72 -2.01 -9.89
N HIS A 233 1.84 -2.78 -9.23
CA HIS A 233 0.50 -2.37 -8.87
C HIS A 233 0.50 -1.26 -7.80
N GLU A 234 1.16 -1.52 -6.68
CA GLU A 234 1.14 -0.65 -5.50
C GLU A 234 1.90 0.65 -5.72
N LEU A 235 3.04 0.61 -6.41
CA LEU A 235 3.76 1.83 -6.78
C LEU A 235 3.02 2.62 -7.86
N GLY A 236 2.17 1.97 -8.66
CA GLY A 236 1.20 2.66 -9.52
C GLY A 236 0.25 3.54 -8.71
N HIS A 237 -0.32 2.99 -7.64
CA HIS A 237 -1.17 3.75 -6.72
C HIS A 237 -0.40 4.87 -5.99
N ALA A 238 0.81 4.59 -5.51
CA ALA A 238 1.67 5.59 -4.86
C ALA A 238 1.96 6.77 -5.80
N LYS A 239 2.40 6.48 -7.03
CA LYS A 239 2.78 7.47 -8.03
C LYS A 239 1.60 8.36 -8.43
N LEU A 240 0.44 7.76 -8.72
CA LEU A 240 -0.75 8.54 -9.06
C LEU A 240 -1.27 9.36 -7.87
N SER A 241 -1.16 8.84 -6.65
CA SER A 241 -1.50 9.61 -5.45
C SER A 241 -0.61 10.85 -5.32
N ALA A 242 0.71 10.71 -5.46
CA ALA A 242 1.61 11.87 -5.44
C ALA A 242 1.36 12.84 -6.59
N LEU A 243 1.08 12.34 -7.79
CA LEU A 243 0.71 13.21 -8.92
C LEU A 243 -0.57 14.01 -8.62
N GLY A 244 -1.59 13.38 -8.05
CA GLY A 244 -2.85 14.04 -7.69
C GLY A 244 -2.71 15.12 -6.61
N GLU A 245 -1.71 15.02 -5.72
CA GLU A 245 -1.39 16.08 -4.76
C GLU A 245 -0.66 17.26 -5.43
N LEU A 246 0.10 17.01 -6.51
CA LEU A 246 0.87 18.03 -7.23
C LEU A 246 0.10 18.67 -8.38
N THR A 247 -0.93 17.99 -8.89
CA THR A 247 -1.66 18.39 -10.09
C THR A 247 -3.14 18.03 -9.92
N HIS A 248 -4.00 19.03 -10.06
CA HIS A 248 -5.43 18.85 -9.99
C HIS A 248 -5.95 18.17 -11.27
N LEU A 249 -6.31 16.89 -11.19
CA LEU A 249 -6.68 16.08 -12.36
C LEU A 249 -8.18 16.05 -12.66
N HIS A 250 -9.05 16.28 -11.66
CA HIS A 250 -10.49 16.24 -11.86
C HIS A 250 -11.27 16.94 -10.75
N GLU A 251 -12.51 17.31 -11.05
CA GLU A 251 -13.48 17.94 -10.15
C GLU A 251 -14.62 16.98 -9.74
N ALA A 252 -14.49 15.69 -10.07
CA ALA A 252 -15.52 14.69 -9.78
C ALA A 252 -15.79 14.57 -8.27
N GLY A 253 -17.07 14.59 -7.90
CA GLY A 253 -17.51 14.42 -6.51
C GLY A 253 -17.29 13.00 -5.96
N PRO A 254 -17.58 12.77 -4.66
CA PRO A 254 -17.28 11.51 -3.97
C PRO A 254 -18.26 10.37 -4.31
N ALA A 255 -19.24 10.60 -5.18
CA ALA A 255 -20.29 9.64 -5.49
C ALA A 255 -19.71 8.34 -6.08
N ALA A 256 -19.99 7.21 -5.43
CA ALA A 256 -19.54 5.90 -5.86
C ALA A 256 -20.53 5.30 -6.86
N VAL A 257 -20.32 5.55 -8.15
CA VAL A 257 -21.25 5.14 -9.23
C VAL A 257 -20.59 4.35 -10.35
N TYR A 258 -19.26 4.30 -10.39
CA TYR A 258 -18.53 3.73 -11.51
C TYR A 258 -18.34 2.23 -11.37
N PHE A 259 -18.48 1.51 -12.48
CA PHE A 259 -18.12 0.10 -12.58
C PHE A 259 -16.60 -0.06 -12.68
N ALA A 260 -16.03 -0.95 -11.85
CA ALA A 260 -14.61 -1.24 -11.81
C ALA A 260 -14.39 -2.77 -11.75
N PRO A 261 -13.90 -3.43 -12.80
CA PRO A 261 -13.86 -4.91 -12.89
C PRO A 261 -13.05 -5.64 -11.80
N TRP A 262 -12.22 -4.93 -11.03
CA TRP A 262 -11.46 -5.48 -9.90
C TRP A 262 -12.24 -5.52 -8.58
N ARG A 263 -13.42 -4.88 -8.50
CA ARG A 263 -14.27 -4.87 -7.30
C ARG A 263 -15.77 -4.97 -7.63
N PRO A 264 -16.57 -5.63 -6.78
CA PRO A 264 -18.01 -5.73 -7.00
C PRO A 264 -18.77 -4.44 -6.62
N ASP A 265 -18.25 -3.65 -5.67
CA ASP A 265 -18.85 -2.39 -5.24
C ASP A 265 -18.64 -1.26 -6.28
N PRO A 266 -19.63 -0.37 -6.47
CA PRO A 266 -19.43 0.88 -7.20
C PRO A 266 -18.27 1.69 -6.62
N ARG A 267 -17.51 2.35 -7.50
CA ARG A 267 -16.32 3.14 -7.12
C ARG A 267 -16.58 4.63 -7.32
N PRO A 268 -16.00 5.51 -6.46
CA PRO A 268 -15.89 6.92 -6.80
C PRO A 268 -14.91 7.11 -7.96
N PHE A 269 -14.96 8.28 -8.62
CA PHE A 269 -14.10 8.59 -9.77
C PHE A 269 -12.61 8.37 -9.46
N ASP A 270 -12.18 8.86 -8.29
CA ASP A 270 -10.83 8.69 -7.75
C ASP A 270 -10.41 7.20 -7.69
N GLY A 271 -11.33 6.35 -7.23
CA GLY A 271 -11.12 4.91 -7.14
C GLY A 271 -11.11 4.20 -8.49
N LEU A 272 -11.82 4.72 -9.49
CA LEU A 272 -11.79 4.25 -10.88
C LEU A 272 -10.44 4.62 -11.52
N LEU A 273 -10.06 5.90 -11.45
CA LEU A 273 -8.80 6.43 -11.99
C LEU A 273 -7.59 5.69 -11.44
N GLN A 274 -7.54 5.49 -10.13
CA GLN A 274 -6.50 4.72 -9.46
C GLN A 274 -6.39 3.29 -10.00
N GLY A 275 -7.53 2.59 -10.14
CA GLY A 275 -7.52 1.22 -10.61
C GLY A 275 -7.22 1.08 -12.11
N VAL A 276 -7.70 2.01 -12.96
CA VAL A 276 -7.34 2.04 -14.39
C VAL A 276 -5.83 2.18 -14.55
N TYR A 277 -5.22 3.13 -13.82
CA TYR A 277 -3.78 3.39 -13.90
C TYR A 277 -2.94 2.19 -13.43
N SER A 278 -3.26 1.58 -12.28
CA SER A 278 -2.50 0.45 -11.75
C SER A 278 -2.66 -0.83 -12.60
N HIS A 279 -3.86 -1.10 -13.12
CA HIS A 279 -4.07 -2.25 -14.00
C HIS A 279 -3.49 -2.05 -15.39
N LEU A 280 -3.41 -0.82 -15.91
CA LEU A 280 -2.70 -0.53 -17.15
C LEU A 280 -1.19 -0.79 -17.00
N ALA A 281 -0.62 -0.39 -15.85
CA ALA A 281 0.77 -0.70 -15.53
C ALA A 281 1.03 -2.22 -15.44
N LEU A 282 0.11 -2.98 -14.84
CA LEU A 282 0.17 -4.44 -14.81
C LEU A 282 0.03 -5.05 -16.20
N ALA A 283 -0.93 -4.59 -17.02
CA ALA A 283 -1.10 -5.10 -18.39
C ALA A 283 0.19 -4.94 -19.20
N HIS A 284 0.85 -3.80 -19.09
CA HIS A 284 2.15 -3.56 -19.70
C HIS A 284 3.23 -4.51 -19.18
N TRP A 285 3.39 -4.62 -17.86
CA TRP A 285 4.44 -5.47 -17.28
C TRP A 285 4.23 -6.95 -17.58
N TRP A 286 3.00 -7.46 -17.51
CA TRP A 286 2.69 -8.85 -17.86
C TRP A 286 2.92 -9.16 -19.33
N GLN A 287 2.64 -8.23 -20.25
CA GLN A 287 2.99 -8.41 -21.66
C GLN A 287 4.51 -8.53 -21.82
N ALA A 288 5.26 -7.63 -21.18
CA ALA A 288 6.72 -7.65 -21.22
C ALA A 288 7.29 -8.95 -20.62
N TYR A 289 6.72 -9.44 -19.52
CA TYR A 289 7.05 -10.75 -18.95
C TYR A 289 6.76 -11.88 -19.95
N ALA A 290 5.60 -11.87 -20.59
CA ALA A 290 5.22 -12.92 -21.52
C ALA A 290 6.09 -12.95 -22.79
N LEU A 291 6.60 -11.79 -23.21
CA LEU A 291 7.47 -11.65 -24.38
C LEU A 291 8.96 -11.88 -24.09
N GLY A 292 9.44 -11.50 -22.90
CA GLY A 292 10.87 -11.51 -22.54
C GLY A 292 11.25 -12.52 -21.45
N GLY A 293 10.28 -13.14 -20.78
CA GLY A 293 10.49 -14.16 -19.76
C GLY A 293 10.75 -15.56 -20.32
N PRO A 294 11.07 -16.54 -19.46
CA PRO A 294 11.33 -17.91 -19.88
C PRO A 294 10.08 -18.57 -20.47
N GLU A 295 10.28 -19.54 -21.37
CA GLU A 295 9.19 -20.37 -21.87
C GLU A 295 8.57 -21.22 -20.74
N GLY A 296 7.29 -21.56 -20.88
CA GLY A 296 6.61 -22.51 -19.99
C GLY A 296 5.32 -21.98 -19.37
N PRO A 297 4.81 -22.63 -18.30
CA PRO A 297 3.54 -22.30 -17.68
C PRO A 297 3.43 -20.85 -17.20
N GLU A 298 4.54 -20.25 -16.74
CA GLU A 298 4.57 -18.86 -16.29
C GLU A 298 4.32 -17.87 -17.42
N ARG A 299 4.77 -18.16 -18.65
CA ARG A 299 4.47 -17.34 -19.83
C ARG A 299 2.99 -17.37 -20.18
N GLU A 300 2.37 -18.55 -20.11
CA GLU A 300 0.92 -18.68 -20.31
C GLU A 300 0.13 -17.95 -19.22
N HIS A 301 0.58 -18.03 -17.98
CA HIS A 301 0.01 -17.24 -16.88
C HIS A 301 0.15 -15.73 -17.14
N ALA A 302 1.33 -15.27 -17.59
CA ALA A 302 1.56 -13.87 -17.91
C ALA A 302 0.66 -13.38 -19.06
N TRP A 303 0.45 -14.18 -20.10
CA TRP A 303 -0.52 -13.84 -21.16
C TRP A 303 -1.95 -13.76 -20.64
N ALA A 304 -2.35 -14.66 -19.74
CA ALA A 304 -3.67 -14.62 -19.12
C ALA A 304 -3.84 -13.36 -18.26
N GLU A 305 -2.84 -13.01 -17.45
CA GLU A 305 -2.85 -11.83 -16.60
C GLU A 305 -2.80 -10.52 -17.40
N HIS A 306 -2.02 -10.48 -18.48
CA HIS A 306 -2.02 -9.37 -19.44
C HIS A 306 -3.42 -9.17 -20.04
N ALA A 307 -4.00 -10.22 -20.62
CA ALA A 307 -5.32 -10.15 -21.26
C ALA A 307 -6.40 -9.74 -20.24
N ARG A 308 -6.34 -10.28 -19.02
CA ARG A 308 -7.24 -9.91 -17.93
C ARG A 308 -7.13 -8.43 -17.58
N CYS A 309 -5.92 -7.92 -17.32
CA CYS A 309 -5.72 -6.52 -16.98
C CYS A 309 -6.10 -5.59 -18.13
N HIS A 310 -5.74 -5.94 -19.36
CA HIS A 310 -6.07 -5.18 -20.57
C HIS A 310 -7.58 -5.03 -20.77
N GLU A 311 -8.34 -6.14 -20.71
CA GLU A 311 -9.81 -6.10 -20.86
C GLU A 311 -10.51 -5.42 -19.68
N MET A 312 -9.97 -5.55 -18.45
CA MET A 312 -10.48 -4.78 -17.30
C MET A 312 -10.30 -3.26 -17.52
N VAL A 313 -9.15 -2.83 -18.06
CA VAL A 313 -8.91 -1.43 -18.40
C VAL A 313 -9.83 -0.99 -19.54
N ALA A 314 -9.98 -1.79 -20.59
CA ALA A 314 -10.88 -1.50 -21.72
C ALA A 314 -12.32 -1.24 -21.26
N ALA A 315 -12.78 -1.96 -20.25
CA ALA A 315 -14.13 -1.81 -19.70
C ALA A 315 -14.31 -0.61 -18.75
N ALA A 316 -13.22 -0.10 -18.15
CA ALA A 316 -13.24 0.96 -17.14
C ALA A 316 -12.76 2.33 -17.66
N LEU A 317 -11.98 2.35 -18.74
CA LEU A 317 -11.39 3.55 -19.30
C LEU A 317 -12.40 4.49 -20.00
N PRO A 318 -13.39 4.02 -20.79
CA PRO A 318 -14.35 4.90 -21.46
C PRO A 318 -15.12 5.89 -20.56
N PRO A 319 -15.72 5.47 -19.41
CA PRO A 319 -16.42 6.42 -18.54
C PRO A 319 -15.48 7.43 -17.86
N LEU A 320 -14.20 7.11 -17.71
CA LEU A 320 -13.19 8.04 -17.23
C LEU A 320 -12.87 9.09 -18.30
N VAL A 321 -12.61 8.62 -19.53
CA VAL A 321 -12.20 9.47 -20.65
C VAL A 321 -13.33 10.41 -21.05
N GLY A 322 -14.57 9.94 -21.08
CA GLY A 322 -15.75 10.74 -21.43
C GLY A 322 -16.28 11.61 -20.30
N SER A 323 -15.60 11.68 -19.14
CA SER A 323 -16.04 12.50 -18.02
C SER A 323 -15.73 13.98 -18.24
N GLU A 324 -16.77 14.82 -18.14
CA GLU A 324 -16.63 16.28 -18.14
C GLU A 324 -15.94 16.81 -16.88
N ALA A 325 -15.79 15.97 -15.85
CA ALA A 325 -15.13 16.36 -14.61
C ALA A 325 -13.59 16.37 -14.71
N LEU A 326 -12.99 15.95 -15.82
CA LEU A 326 -11.55 16.03 -16.01
C LEU A 326 -11.10 17.48 -16.22
N THR A 327 -10.04 17.89 -15.54
CA THR A 327 -9.32 19.14 -15.86
C THR A 327 -8.55 19.00 -17.18
N PRO A 328 -8.00 20.08 -17.77
CA PRO A 328 -7.11 19.96 -18.93
C PRO A 328 -5.93 19.01 -18.71
N GLU A 329 -5.30 19.06 -17.52
CA GLU A 329 -4.22 18.16 -17.14
C GLU A 329 -4.70 16.72 -16.97
N GLY A 330 -5.88 16.54 -16.37
CA GLY A 330 -6.53 15.22 -16.26
C GLY A 330 -6.88 14.61 -17.61
N ARG A 331 -7.33 15.43 -18.56
CA ARG A 331 -7.62 15.04 -19.94
C ARG A 331 -6.34 14.54 -20.63
N ALA A 332 -5.26 15.32 -20.56
CA ALA A 332 -3.97 14.93 -21.11
C ALA A 332 -3.44 13.62 -20.49
N PHE A 333 -3.60 13.47 -19.17
CA PHE A 333 -3.22 12.24 -18.47
C PHE A 333 -4.05 11.03 -18.92
N ALA A 334 -5.38 11.19 -19.04
CA ALA A 334 -6.27 10.14 -19.52
C ALA A 334 -5.99 9.76 -20.98
N ASP A 335 -5.65 10.71 -21.84
CA ASP A 335 -5.24 10.46 -23.23
C ASP A 335 -3.92 9.68 -23.30
N GLY A 336 -2.98 9.95 -22.40
CA GLY A 336 -1.77 9.14 -22.23
C GLY A 336 -2.11 7.67 -21.88
N MET A 337 -3.07 7.44 -20.98
CA MET A 337 -3.53 6.08 -20.65
C MET A 337 -4.19 5.39 -21.85
N VAL A 338 -4.99 6.12 -22.63
CA VAL A 338 -5.59 5.61 -23.88
C VAL A 338 -4.51 5.22 -24.89
N ALA A 339 -3.49 6.08 -25.09
CA ALA A 339 -2.40 5.80 -26.02
C ALA A 339 -1.63 4.53 -25.63
N VAL A 340 -1.31 4.35 -24.34
CA VAL A 340 -0.65 3.13 -23.84
C VAL A 340 -1.55 1.91 -24.03
N HIS A 341 -2.85 2.01 -23.75
CA HIS A 341 -3.78 0.89 -23.95
C HIS A 341 -3.88 0.48 -25.43
N ILE A 342 -3.91 1.45 -26.35
CA ILE A 342 -3.86 1.19 -27.80
C ILE A 342 -2.54 0.54 -28.20
N GLU A 343 -1.40 1.03 -27.68
CA GLU A 343 -0.08 0.45 -27.95
C GLU A 343 -0.03 -1.02 -27.56
N LEU A 344 -0.49 -1.37 -26.35
CA LEU A 344 -0.53 -2.75 -25.87
C LEU A 344 -1.40 -3.66 -26.75
N SER A 345 -2.38 -3.09 -27.45
CA SER A 345 -3.28 -3.83 -28.35
C SER A 345 -2.62 -4.23 -29.67
N ARG A 346 -1.43 -3.69 -29.99
CA ARG A 346 -0.67 -4.06 -31.21
C ARG A 346 -0.10 -5.46 -31.15
N THR A 347 0.10 -6.00 -29.95
CA THR A 347 0.59 -7.36 -29.73
C THR A 347 -0.52 -8.20 -29.16
N ALA A 348 -1.14 -9.04 -29.99
CA ALA A 348 -2.21 -9.92 -29.56
C ALA A 348 -1.67 -11.07 -28.69
N PRO A 349 -2.33 -11.41 -27.57
CA PRO A 349 -2.00 -12.62 -26.82
C PRO A 349 -2.37 -13.88 -27.63
N PRO A 350 -1.86 -15.06 -27.27
CA PRO A 350 -2.24 -16.32 -27.90
C PRO A 350 -3.77 -16.56 -27.86
N PRO A 351 -4.31 -17.37 -28.79
CA PRO A 351 -5.74 -17.62 -28.90
C PRO A 351 -6.38 -18.06 -27.57
N GLY A 352 -7.59 -17.55 -27.30
CA GLY A 352 -8.40 -17.91 -26.13
C GLY A 352 -8.16 -17.06 -24.88
N HIS A 353 -7.02 -16.36 -24.74
CA HIS A 353 -6.77 -15.47 -23.59
C HIS A 353 -7.74 -14.29 -23.53
N LEU A 354 -7.95 -13.57 -24.65
CA LEU A 354 -8.91 -12.45 -24.72
C LEU A 354 -10.35 -12.89 -24.44
N ALA A 355 -10.77 -14.03 -24.99
CA ALA A 355 -12.13 -14.55 -24.78
C ALA A 355 -12.40 -14.84 -23.29
N ARG A 356 -11.43 -15.46 -22.59
CA ARG A 356 -11.51 -15.71 -21.15
C ARG A 356 -11.53 -14.41 -20.34
N ALA A 357 -10.69 -13.43 -20.71
CA ALA A 357 -10.64 -12.14 -20.05
C ALA A 357 -11.95 -11.34 -20.19
N ARG A 358 -12.59 -11.37 -21.36
CA ARG A 358 -13.92 -10.76 -21.59
C ARG A 358 -14.99 -11.42 -20.75
N ALA A 359 -15.04 -12.75 -20.73
CA ALA A 359 -15.97 -13.51 -19.89
C ALA A 359 -15.79 -13.19 -18.39
N TYR A 360 -14.55 -12.98 -17.94
CA TYR A 360 -14.26 -12.51 -16.59
C TYR A 360 -14.86 -11.13 -16.32
N VAL A 361 -14.64 -10.17 -17.21
CA VAL A 361 -15.19 -8.80 -17.09
C VAL A 361 -16.71 -8.80 -17.08
N ASP A 362 -17.36 -9.60 -17.93
CA ASP A 362 -18.82 -9.74 -17.96
C ASP A 362 -19.38 -10.30 -16.66
N THR A 363 -18.69 -11.31 -16.09
CA THR A 363 -19.03 -11.86 -14.77
C THR A 363 -18.94 -10.80 -13.68
N LYS A 364 -17.88 -9.97 -13.69
CA LYS A 364 -17.70 -8.86 -12.75
C LYS A 364 -18.77 -7.77 -12.93
N ARG A 365 -19.14 -7.47 -14.18
CA ARG A 365 -20.21 -6.52 -14.50
C ARG A 365 -21.56 -7.00 -13.99
N ALA A 366 -21.86 -8.29 -14.14
CA ALA A 366 -23.08 -8.89 -13.59
C ALA A 366 -23.10 -8.82 -12.05
N ALA A 367 -21.97 -9.07 -11.39
CA ALA A 367 -21.85 -8.94 -9.94
C ALA A 367 -22.06 -7.49 -9.48
N TRP A 368 -21.44 -6.52 -10.16
CA TRP A 368 -21.60 -5.09 -9.87
C TRP A 368 -23.03 -4.60 -10.03
N ARG A 369 -23.73 -5.02 -11.10
CA ARG A 369 -25.16 -4.68 -11.29
C ARG A 369 -25.99 -5.18 -10.10
N ARG A 370 -25.80 -6.43 -9.67
CA ARG A 370 -26.49 -6.98 -8.50
C ARG A 370 -26.20 -6.20 -7.21
N GLU A 371 -24.97 -5.76 -7.01
CA GLU A 371 -24.60 -5.00 -5.81
C GLU A 371 -25.19 -3.59 -5.83
N ARG A 372 -25.09 -2.91 -6.97
CA ARG A 372 -25.68 -1.58 -7.17
C ARG A 372 -27.19 -1.58 -6.95
N ASP A 373 -27.88 -2.61 -7.45
CA ASP A 373 -29.34 -2.72 -7.34
C ASP A 373 -29.78 -3.14 -5.91
N ARG A 374 -28.87 -3.62 -5.06
CA ARG A 374 -29.09 -3.89 -3.62
C ARG A 374 -28.84 -2.68 -2.71
N GLY A 375 -28.06 -1.70 -3.15
CA GLY A 375 -27.89 -0.44 -2.42
C GLY A 375 -29.25 0.26 -2.25
N PRO A 376 -29.47 1.03 -1.18
CA PRO A 376 -30.76 1.66 -0.93
C PRO A 376 -31.13 2.54 -2.13
N GLY A 377 -32.09 2.05 -2.91
CA GLY A 377 -32.64 2.78 -4.03
C GLY A 377 -33.23 4.08 -3.52
N HIS A 378 -32.80 5.20 -4.10
CA HIS A 378 -33.65 6.37 -4.18
C HIS A 378 -35.01 5.91 -4.71
N THR A 379 -35.98 5.82 -3.81
CA THR A 379 -37.40 5.78 -4.14
C THR A 379 -37.71 7.11 -4.80
N PHE A 380 -37.59 7.15 -6.13
CA PHE A 380 -38.28 8.16 -6.90
C PHE A 380 -39.77 7.98 -6.62
N GLY A 381 -40.36 8.99 -5.97
CA GLY A 381 -41.76 9.00 -5.61
C GLY A 381 -42.61 8.71 -6.84
N ARG A 382 -43.42 7.65 -6.75
CA ARG A 382 -44.68 7.62 -7.48
C ARG A 382 -45.48 8.80 -6.95
N THR A 383 -45.52 9.89 -7.71
CA THR A 383 -46.60 10.88 -7.62
C THR A 383 -47.92 10.13 -7.73
N THR A 384 -48.60 9.99 -6.60
CA THR A 384 -50.01 9.67 -6.55
C THR A 384 -50.75 10.80 -7.25
N GLY A 385 -51.40 10.48 -8.37
CA GLY A 385 -52.37 11.35 -9.00
C GLY A 385 -53.43 11.70 -7.98
N LYS A 386 -53.54 12.99 -7.67
CA LYS A 386 -54.61 13.56 -6.87
C LYS A 386 -55.67 14.00 -7.86
N ASP A 387 -56.62 13.13 -8.15
CA ASP A 387 -57.83 13.53 -8.87
C ASP A 387 -58.61 14.51 -7.97
N VAL A 388 -58.61 15.76 -8.44
CA VAL A 388 -59.41 16.86 -7.92
C VAL A 388 -60.84 16.63 -8.37
N ARG A 389 -61.76 16.58 -7.40
CA ARG A 389 -63.19 16.71 -7.64
C ARG A 389 -63.47 18.12 -8.16
N GLU A 390 -63.97 18.23 -9.38
CA GLU A 390 -64.77 19.38 -9.79
C GLU A 390 -66.23 19.12 -9.40
N GLY A 391 -66.82 20.11 -8.73
CA GLY A 391 -68.25 20.17 -8.47
C GLY A 391 -68.97 20.80 -9.66
N THR A 392 -70.10 20.20 -10.02
CA THR A 392 -71.35 20.91 -10.28
C THR A 392 -72.50 19.95 -10.00
#